data_AF-A0AAP6DCJ2-F1
#
_entry.id   AF-A0AAP6DCJ2-F1
#
_cell.length_a   1.000
_cell.length_b   1.000
_cell.length_c   1.000
_cell.angle_alpha   90.00
_cell.angle_beta   90.00
_cell.angle_gamma   90.00
#
_symmetry.space_group_name_H-M   'P 1'
#
loop_
_entity.id
_entity.type
_entity.pdbx_description
1 polymer ?
#
loop_
_entity_poly.entity_id
_entity_poly.type
_entity_poly.pdbx_seq_one_letter_code
_entity_poly.pdbx_strand_id
1 'polypeptide(L)'
;FITSLVNQSLHSATHDNLPLLTAARDKRLIGAKREPQTNMMVPRFAYDEAMSQIHANPPQWPVPTRDVSEVRLALKYKPKKTTKKLLSKTADLNVDIIDYPGEWLLDLPLLDMNFSSWSQTQFDALKGKRKELAQAWLAELEQIELNADADEKQLEKVAHAYTDYLH
;
A
#
# COMPACT_ATOMS: atom_id res chain seq x y z
N PHE A 1 -8.43 -4.76 -0.56
CA PHE A 1 -8.80 -4.95 0.87
C PHE A 1 -9.46 -3.71 1.48
N ILE A 2 -8.76 -2.56 1.52
CA ILE A 2 -9.18 -1.35 2.22
C ILE A 2 -10.56 -0.86 1.77
N THR A 3 -10.87 -0.86 0.47
CA THR A 3 -12.19 -0.50 -0.07
C THR A 3 -13.34 -1.22 0.64
N SER A 4 -13.21 -2.54 0.84
CA SER A 4 -14.23 -3.35 1.50
C SER A 4 -14.33 -3.03 3.00
N LEU A 5 -13.19 -2.88 3.68
CA LEU A 5 -13.16 -2.51 5.10
C LEU A 5 -13.81 -1.14 5.36
N VAL A 6 -13.49 -0.14 4.53
CA VAL A 6 -14.11 1.18 4.57
C VAL A 6 -15.61 1.07 4.28
N ASN A 7 -16.00 0.34 3.22
CA ASN A 7 -17.40 0.18 2.84
C ASN A 7 -18.23 -0.44 3.98
N GLN A 8 -17.78 -1.56 4.57
CA GLN A 8 -18.49 -2.20 5.68
C GLN A 8 -18.57 -1.31 6.92
N SER A 9 -17.51 -0.54 7.19
CA SER A 9 -17.49 0.41 8.32
C SER A 9 -18.53 1.52 8.13
N LEU A 10 -18.58 2.15 6.96
CA LEU A 10 -19.52 3.23 6.65
C LEU A 10 -20.98 2.77 6.68
N HIS A 11 -21.24 1.52 6.31
CA HIS A 11 -22.57 0.94 6.28
C HIS A 11 -22.95 0.18 7.57
N SER A 12 -22.09 0.22 8.60
CA SER A 12 -22.32 -0.48 9.87
C SER A 12 -23.56 -0.02 10.64
N ALA A 13 -24.08 1.18 10.36
CA ALA A 13 -25.31 1.70 10.96
C ALA A 13 -26.58 1.21 10.27
N THR A 14 -26.48 0.77 9.01
CA THR A 14 -27.63 0.41 8.15
C THR A 14 -27.67 -1.07 7.81
N HIS A 15 -26.56 -1.80 7.95
CA HIS A 15 -26.44 -3.21 7.61
C HIS A 15 -25.88 -4.04 8.78
N ASP A 16 -26.32 -5.29 8.89
CA ASP A 16 -25.90 -6.22 9.95
C ASP A 16 -24.89 -7.27 9.43
N ASN A 17 -23.91 -6.81 8.65
CA ASN A 17 -23.00 -7.68 7.90
C ASN A 17 -21.72 -8.07 8.65
N LEU A 18 -21.59 -7.68 9.94
CA LEU A 18 -20.36 -7.85 10.73
C LEU A 18 -20.58 -8.70 12.01
N PRO A 19 -21.09 -9.95 11.91
CA PRO A 19 -21.46 -10.76 13.06
C PRO A 19 -20.26 -11.19 13.92
N LEU A 20 -19.05 -11.23 13.34
CA LEU A 20 -17.82 -11.57 14.06
C LEU A 20 -17.18 -10.35 14.75
N LEU A 21 -17.59 -9.12 14.37
CA LEU A 21 -17.16 -7.91 15.06
C LEU A 21 -18.03 -7.73 16.32
N THR A 22 -17.48 -8.09 17.48
CA THR A 22 -18.21 -8.08 18.77
C THR A 22 -18.91 -6.74 19.06
N ALA A 23 -18.38 -5.60 18.64
CA ALA A 23 -19.06 -4.30 18.79
C ALA A 23 -20.32 -4.15 17.92
N ALA A 24 -20.29 -4.63 16.68
CA ALA A 24 -21.46 -4.64 15.81
C ALA A 24 -22.48 -5.69 16.27
N ARG A 25 -22.03 -6.93 16.54
CA ARG A 25 -22.87 -8.02 17.05
C ARG A 25 -23.65 -7.64 18.31
N ASP A 26 -22.98 -7.03 19.28
CA ASP A 26 -23.62 -6.60 20.54
C ASP A 26 -24.43 -5.29 20.38
N LYS A 27 -24.66 -4.80 19.15
CA LYS A 27 -25.35 -3.53 18.83
C LYS A 27 -24.77 -2.30 19.56
N ARG A 28 -23.45 -2.33 19.76
CA ARG A 28 -22.69 -1.23 20.40
C ARG A 28 -22.05 -0.30 19.39
N LEU A 29 -21.70 -0.76 18.20
CA LEU A 29 -21.29 0.10 17.09
C LEU A 29 -22.50 0.91 16.63
N ILE A 30 -22.37 2.23 16.64
CA ILE A 30 -23.44 3.16 16.25
C ILE A 30 -23.33 3.51 14.77
N GLY A 31 -22.10 3.67 14.28
CA GLY A 31 -21.80 3.95 12.88
C GLY A 31 -20.36 4.39 12.70
N ALA A 32 -19.98 4.63 11.44
CA ALA A 32 -18.69 5.20 11.09
C ALA A 32 -18.86 6.30 10.03
N LYS A 33 -17.90 7.23 10.00
CA LYS A 33 -17.77 8.23 8.94
C LYS A 33 -16.30 8.33 8.51
N ARG A 34 -16.06 8.72 7.26
CA ARG A 34 -14.72 9.17 6.83
C ARG A 34 -14.44 10.54 7.43
N GLU A 35 -13.25 10.73 7.97
CA GLU A 35 -12.76 12.06 8.35
C GLU A 35 -11.72 12.54 7.34
N PRO A 36 -11.54 13.87 7.20
CA PRO A 36 -10.44 14.41 6.43
C PRO A 36 -9.09 13.90 6.94
N GLN A 37 -8.14 13.73 6.03
CA GLN A 37 -6.77 13.36 6.35
C GLN A 37 -6.10 14.43 7.21
N THR A 38 -5.28 13.99 8.17
CA THR A 38 -4.51 14.91 9.02
C THR A 38 -3.17 15.27 8.40
N ASN A 39 -2.58 14.38 7.61
CA ASN A 39 -1.34 14.65 6.90
C ASN A 39 -1.64 15.02 5.44
N MET A 40 -1.47 16.29 5.11
CA MET A 40 -1.71 16.77 3.74
C MET A 40 -0.61 16.39 2.75
N MET A 41 0.51 15.85 3.23
CA MET A 41 1.61 15.37 2.37
C MET A 41 1.39 13.94 1.86
N VAL A 42 0.44 13.20 2.44
CA VAL A 42 0.11 11.83 2.01
C VAL A 42 -1.17 11.87 1.16
N PRO A 43 -1.17 11.27 -0.04
CA PRO A 43 -2.37 11.16 -0.85
C PRO A 43 -3.52 10.47 -0.13
N ARG A 44 -4.75 10.87 -0.42
CA ARG A 44 -5.94 10.22 0.12
C ARG A 44 -6.18 8.88 -0.57
N PHE A 45 -6.56 7.86 0.20
CA PHE A 45 -7.08 6.61 -0.38
C PHE A 45 -8.35 6.88 -1.22
N ALA A 46 -8.33 6.46 -2.49
CA ALA A 46 -9.36 6.75 -3.50
C ALA A 46 -10.61 5.85 -3.37
N TYR A 47 -11.26 5.86 -2.21
CA TYR A 47 -12.44 5.03 -1.95
C TYR A 47 -13.58 5.26 -2.96
N ASP A 48 -13.88 6.51 -3.29
CA ASP A 48 -15.02 6.84 -4.16
C ASP A 48 -14.78 6.35 -5.60
N GLU A 49 -13.55 6.47 -6.10
CA GLU A 49 -13.15 5.93 -7.40
C GLU A 49 -13.21 4.40 -7.42
N ALA A 50 -12.69 3.75 -6.38
CA ALA A 50 -12.76 2.30 -6.24
C ALA A 50 -14.21 1.79 -6.24
N MET A 51 -15.11 2.47 -5.53
CA MET A 51 -16.55 2.13 -5.55
C MET A 51 -17.17 2.38 -6.92
N SER A 52 -16.79 3.46 -7.62
CA SER A 52 -17.25 3.72 -9.00
C SER A 52 -16.84 2.60 -9.96
N GLN A 53 -15.62 2.08 -9.83
CA GLN A 53 -15.13 0.96 -10.66
C GLN A 53 -15.89 -0.35 -10.37
N ILE A 54 -16.17 -0.63 -9.09
CA ILE A 54 -16.96 -1.80 -8.68
C ILE A 54 -18.41 -1.71 -9.17
N HIS A 55 -18.98 -0.50 -9.22
CA HIS A 55 -20.34 -0.26 -9.69
C HIS A 55 -20.46 -0.01 -11.21
N ALA A 56 -19.35 -0.05 -11.95
CA ALA A 56 -19.36 0.12 -13.39
C ALA A 56 -20.10 -1.02 -14.11
N ASN A 57 -20.38 -0.82 -15.40
CA ASN A 57 -20.96 -1.86 -16.27
C ASN A 57 -20.09 -2.03 -17.54
N PRO A 58 -19.29 -3.11 -17.64
CA PRO A 58 -19.14 -4.19 -16.66
C PRO A 58 -18.38 -3.74 -15.40
N PRO A 59 -18.59 -4.40 -14.24
CA PRO A 59 -17.88 -4.07 -13.01
C PRO A 59 -16.39 -4.40 -13.14
N GLN A 60 -15.54 -3.56 -12.53
CA GLN A 60 -14.09 -3.70 -12.56
C GLN A 60 -13.50 -3.69 -11.16
N TRP A 61 -12.39 -4.42 -10.97
CA TRP A 61 -11.60 -4.33 -9.75
C TRP A 61 -10.91 -2.98 -9.65
N PRO A 62 -10.76 -2.42 -8.43
CA PRO A 62 -10.03 -1.19 -8.26
C PRO A 62 -8.58 -1.27 -8.71
N VAL A 63 -8.05 -0.16 -9.22
CA VAL A 63 -6.64 -0.06 -9.63
C VAL A 63 -5.73 -0.35 -8.42
N PRO A 64 -4.71 -1.21 -8.58
CA PRO A 64 -3.75 -1.48 -7.51
C PRO A 64 -3.02 -0.23 -7.04
N THR A 65 -2.69 -0.21 -5.75
CA THR A 65 -1.95 0.88 -5.09
C THR A 65 -0.56 1.01 -5.71
N ARG A 66 -0.23 2.23 -6.16
CA ARG A 66 1.09 2.54 -6.77
C ARG A 66 2.01 3.34 -5.85
N ASP A 67 1.44 3.96 -4.82
CA ASP A 67 2.14 4.85 -3.89
C ASP A 67 1.42 4.83 -2.53
N VAL A 68 2.01 5.43 -1.51
CA VAL A 68 1.41 5.54 -0.18
C VAL A 68 0.09 6.32 -0.23
N SER A 69 -0.92 5.84 0.49
CA SER A 69 -2.17 6.59 0.68
C SER A 69 -2.78 6.34 2.05
N GLU A 70 -3.62 7.28 2.52
CA GLU A 70 -4.26 7.18 3.83
C GLU A 70 -5.78 7.42 3.81
N VAL A 71 -6.48 6.77 4.74
CA VAL A 71 -7.87 7.09 5.08
C VAL A 71 -8.09 7.02 6.59
N ARG A 72 -8.76 8.03 7.12
CA ARG A 72 -9.22 8.06 8.51
C ARG A 72 -10.71 7.74 8.61
N LEU A 73 -11.06 6.85 9.52
CA LEU A 73 -12.44 6.55 9.91
C LEU A 73 -12.67 6.94 11.37
N ALA A 74 -13.75 7.66 11.66
CA ALA A 74 -14.25 7.86 13.02
C ALA A 74 -15.42 6.92 13.28
N LEU A 75 -15.23 5.98 14.21
CA LEU A 75 -16.21 4.97 14.61
C LEU A 75 -16.84 5.37 15.94
N LYS A 76 -18.15 5.64 15.94
CA LYS A 76 -18.91 5.94 17.14
C LYS A 76 -19.47 4.66 17.75
N TYR A 77 -19.24 4.43 19.04
CA TYR A 77 -19.68 3.20 19.71
C TYR A 77 -20.05 3.39 21.19
N LYS A 78 -20.74 2.40 21.76
CA LYS A 78 -21.06 2.28 23.20
C LYS A 78 -19.98 1.44 23.91
N PRO A 79 -19.19 2.02 24.84
CA PRO A 79 -18.17 1.28 25.58
C PRO A 79 -18.75 0.22 26.54
N LYS A 80 -18.03 -0.89 26.77
CA LYS A 80 -18.43 -1.94 27.73
C LYS A 80 -18.28 -1.50 29.20
N LYS A 81 -17.19 -0.81 29.55
CA LYS A 81 -16.83 -0.48 30.95
C LYS A 81 -17.59 0.74 31.50
N THR A 82 -18.03 0.60 32.76
CA THR A 82 -18.87 1.54 33.52
C THR A 82 -18.17 2.86 33.88
N THR A 83 -16.84 2.92 33.93
CA THR A 83 -16.10 4.13 34.31
C THR A 83 -16.18 5.25 33.27
N LYS A 84 -16.29 4.92 31.96
CA LYS A 84 -16.55 5.91 30.90
C LYS A 84 -18.03 6.30 30.78
N LYS A 85 -18.97 5.55 31.38
CA LYS A 85 -20.40 5.86 31.33
C LYS A 85 -20.78 7.11 32.12
N LEU A 86 -19.97 7.51 33.10
CA LEU A 86 -20.25 8.71 33.90
C LEU A 86 -20.07 10.03 33.14
N LEU A 87 -19.35 10.04 32.01
CA LEU A 87 -19.07 11.27 31.24
C LEU A 87 -19.74 11.29 29.86
N SER A 88 -19.92 10.14 29.21
CA SER A 88 -20.64 10.06 27.92
C SER A 88 -21.19 8.65 27.65
N LYS A 89 -22.39 8.57 27.06
CA LYS A 89 -23.01 7.30 26.63
C LYS A 89 -22.31 6.68 25.41
N THR A 90 -21.47 7.45 24.71
CA THR A 90 -20.79 7.04 23.48
C THR A 90 -19.33 7.50 23.46
N ALA A 91 -18.47 6.79 22.75
CA ALA A 91 -17.09 7.18 22.48
C ALA A 91 -16.81 7.07 20.99
N ASP A 92 -15.83 7.85 20.53
CA ASP A 92 -15.31 7.79 19.16
C ASP A 92 -13.96 7.06 19.16
N LEU A 93 -13.75 6.21 18.16
CA LEU A 93 -12.48 5.57 17.85
C LEU A 93 -12.05 6.04 16.46
N ASN A 94 -10.93 6.74 16.38
CA ASN A 94 -10.32 7.12 15.11
C ASN A 94 -9.37 6.00 14.67
N VAL A 95 -9.57 5.54 13.44
CA VAL A 95 -8.78 4.48 12.80
C VAL A 95 -8.12 5.07 11.57
N ASP A 96 -6.80 5.18 11.60
CA ASP A 96 -5.98 5.54 10.44
C ASP A 96 -5.55 4.26 9.74
N ILE A 97 -5.85 4.18 8.44
CA ILE A 97 -5.47 3.08 7.58
C ILE A 97 -4.52 3.65 6.53
N ILE A 98 -3.30 3.11 6.50
CA ILE A 98 -2.24 3.51 5.58
C ILE A 98 -2.00 2.34 4.63
N ASP A 99 -2.09 2.61 3.34
CA ASP A 99 -1.78 1.69 2.25
C ASP A 99 -0.42 2.05 1.67
N TYR A 100 0.44 1.06 1.43
CA TYR A 100 1.75 1.27 0.82
C TYR A 100 2.19 0.02 0.05
N PRO A 101 3.03 0.16 -1.00
CA PRO A 101 3.59 -0.99 -1.72
C PRO A 101 4.46 -1.86 -0.81
N GLY A 102 4.15 -3.15 -0.71
CA GLY A 102 4.87 -4.07 0.18
C GLY A 102 6.34 -4.27 -0.25
N GLU A 103 6.63 -4.06 -1.53
CA GLU A 103 7.95 -4.15 -2.14
C GLU A 103 8.94 -3.16 -1.51
N TRP A 104 8.49 -2.04 -0.94
CA TRP A 104 9.36 -1.09 -0.24
C TRP A 104 10.07 -1.72 0.96
N LEU A 105 9.50 -2.77 1.55
CA LEU A 105 10.13 -3.50 2.65
C LEU A 105 11.30 -4.38 2.18
N LEU A 106 11.39 -4.67 0.88
CA LEU A 106 12.49 -5.45 0.31
C LEU A 106 13.82 -4.68 0.31
N ASP A 107 13.76 -3.35 0.41
CA ASP A 107 14.93 -2.48 0.48
C ASP A 107 15.46 -2.29 1.91
N LEU A 108 14.76 -2.80 2.95
CA LEU A 108 15.24 -2.69 4.34
C LEU A 108 16.67 -3.22 4.55
N PRO A 109 17.09 -4.36 3.96
CA PRO A 109 18.47 -4.84 4.10
C PRO A 109 19.53 -3.89 3.53
N LEU A 110 19.16 -2.95 2.63
CA LEU A 110 20.10 -1.98 2.05
C LEU A 110 20.70 -1.05 3.11
N LEU A 111 20.01 -0.84 4.24
CA LEU A 111 20.52 -0.03 5.35
C LEU A 111 21.83 -0.56 5.92
N ASP A 112 22.06 -1.88 5.82
CA ASP A 112 23.23 -2.57 6.37
C ASP A 112 24.24 -3.01 5.28
N MET A 113 24.03 -2.60 4.02
CA MET A 113 24.84 -3.01 2.88
C MET A 113 25.48 -1.81 2.19
N ASN A 114 26.74 -1.95 1.78
CA ASN A 114 27.31 -1.04 0.79
C ASN A 114 26.93 -1.48 -0.63
N PHE A 115 27.12 -0.57 -1.60
CA PHE A 115 26.79 -0.81 -3.01
C PHE A 115 27.41 -2.11 -3.56
N SER A 116 28.69 -2.36 -3.31
CA SER A 116 29.39 -3.55 -3.82
C SER A 116 28.79 -4.85 -3.27
N SER A 117 28.50 -4.90 -1.97
CA SER A 117 27.86 -6.06 -1.35
C SER A 117 26.47 -6.29 -1.94
N TRP A 118 25.66 -5.24 -2.09
CA TRP A 118 24.34 -5.34 -2.72
C TRP A 118 24.45 -5.83 -4.17
N SER A 119 25.33 -5.25 -4.99
CA SER A 119 25.51 -5.65 -6.39
C SER A 119 25.83 -7.14 -6.52
N GLN A 120 26.71 -7.68 -5.66
CA GLN A 120 27.03 -9.10 -5.66
C GLN A 120 25.77 -9.96 -5.42
N THR A 121 24.90 -9.58 -4.48
CA THR A 121 23.64 -10.33 -4.25
C THR A 121 22.73 -10.35 -5.48
N GLN A 122 22.71 -9.27 -6.27
CA GLN A 122 21.90 -9.20 -7.48
C GLN A 122 22.46 -10.12 -8.58
N PHE A 123 23.78 -10.13 -8.76
CA PHE A 123 24.44 -11.07 -9.69
C PHE A 123 24.27 -12.52 -9.24
N ASP A 124 24.37 -12.82 -7.94
CA ASP A 124 24.18 -14.17 -7.41
C ASP A 124 22.75 -14.70 -7.61
N ALA A 125 21.78 -13.79 -7.71
CA ALA A 125 20.37 -14.08 -8.00
C ALA A 125 20.09 -14.31 -9.50
N LEU A 126 21.04 -14.04 -10.41
CA LEU A 126 20.90 -14.28 -11.86
C LEU A 126 21.02 -15.77 -12.20
N LYS A 127 20.02 -16.54 -11.79
CA LYS A 127 19.93 -18.00 -12.03
C LYS A 127 18.58 -18.35 -12.63
N GLY A 128 18.53 -19.43 -13.41
CA GLY A 128 17.32 -19.90 -14.08
C GLY A 128 16.65 -18.80 -14.90
N LYS A 129 15.35 -18.60 -14.69
CA LYS A 129 14.54 -17.64 -15.45
C LYS A 129 15.05 -16.20 -15.36
N ARG A 130 15.61 -15.80 -14.21
CA ARG A 130 16.16 -14.45 -14.03
C ARG A 130 17.30 -14.16 -14.99
N LYS A 131 18.19 -15.13 -15.22
CA LYS A 131 19.31 -14.97 -16.16
C LYS A 131 18.84 -14.82 -17.61
N GLU A 132 17.76 -15.52 -17.98
CA GLU A 132 17.16 -15.41 -19.32
C GLU A 132 16.52 -14.04 -19.54
N LEU A 133 15.76 -13.53 -18.56
CA LEU A 133 15.08 -12.24 -18.67
C LEU A 133 16.08 -11.06 -18.61
N ALA A 134 17.20 -11.23 -17.91
CA ALA A 134 18.24 -10.22 -17.75
C ALA A 134 19.14 -10.02 -18.98
N GLN A 135 18.97 -10.79 -20.07
CA GLN A 135 19.92 -10.78 -21.20
C GLN A 135 20.09 -9.39 -21.84
N ALA A 136 19.01 -8.64 -22.02
CA ALA A 136 19.07 -7.31 -22.60
C ALA A 136 19.88 -6.36 -21.70
N TRP A 137 19.64 -6.38 -20.39
CA TRP A 137 20.40 -5.59 -19.43
C TRP A 137 21.88 -5.98 -19.39
N LEU A 138 22.19 -7.29 -19.38
CA LEU A 138 23.57 -7.77 -19.39
C LEU A 138 24.32 -7.33 -20.64
N ALA A 139 23.67 -7.35 -21.81
CA ALA A 139 24.28 -6.88 -23.05
C ALA A 139 24.60 -5.38 -23.03
N GLU A 140 23.73 -4.55 -22.44
CA GLU A 140 23.99 -3.12 -22.24
C GLU A 140 25.12 -2.87 -21.24
N LEU A 141 25.16 -3.65 -20.16
CA LEU A 141 26.20 -3.56 -19.13
C LEU A 141 27.60 -3.87 -19.70
N GLU A 142 27.70 -4.83 -20.62
CA GLU A 142 28.95 -5.17 -21.32
C GLU A 142 29.52 -4.05 -22.20
N GLN A 143 28.69 -3.06 -22.58
CA GLN A 143 29.15 -1.91 -23.37
C GLN A 143 29.79 -0.80 -22.53
N ILE A 144 29.74 -0.87 -21.20
CA ILE A 144 30.25 0.19 -20.33
C ILE A 144 31.78 0.08 -20.22
N GLU A 145 32.48 1.14 -20.63
CA GLU A 145 33.92 1.28 -20.38
C GLU A 145 34.17 1.92 -19.00
N LEU A 146 34.59 1.10 -18.03
CA LEU A 146 34.73 1.53 -16.62
C LEU A 146 35.78 2.61 -16.36
N ASN A 147 36.73 2.82 -17.28
CA ASN A 147 37.81 3.80 -17.15
C ASN A 147 37.58 5.07 -17.99
N ALA A 148 36.47 5.14 -18.73
CA ALA A 148 36.11 6.32 -19.51
C ALA A 148 35.42 7.38 -18.61
N ASP A 149 35.28 8.59 -19.13
CA ASP A 149 34.42 9.59 -18.49
C ASP A 149 32.97 9.11 -18.46
N ALA A 150 32.26 9.42 -17.39
CA ALA A 150 30.89 8.96 -17.20
C ALA A 150 29.94 9.53 -18.27
N ASP A 151 29.32 8.65 -19.06
CA ASP A 151 28.24 9.00 -19.98
C ASP A 151 26.88 8.76 -19.30
N GLU A 152 26.23 9.86 -18.91
CA GLU A 152 24.93 9.83 -18.25
C GLU A 152 23.85 9.13 -19.09
N LYS A 153 23.88 9.30 -20.42
CA LYS A 153 22.89 8.66 -21.31
C LYS A 153 23.10 7.15 -21.38
N GLN A 154 24.36 6.71 -21.36
CA GLN A 154 24.68 5.30 -21.32
C GLN A 154 24.22 4.68 -20.00
N LEU A 155 24.46 5.34 -18.87
CA LEU A 155 24.02 4.89 -17.54
C LEU A 155 22.50 4.84 -17.42
N GLU A 156 21.79 5.86 -17.95
CA GLU A 156 20.32 5.88 -18.01
C GLU A 156 19.79 4.69 -18.81
N LYS A 157 20.39 4.40 -19.97
CA LYS A 157 20.01 3.25 -20.80
C LYS A 157 20.16 1.92 -20.06
N VAL A 158 21.27 1.74 -19.33
CA VAL A 158 21.53 0.53 -18.52
C VAL A 158 20.52 0.41 -17.38
N ALA A 159 20.20 1.52 -16.71
CA ALA A 159 19.21 1.57 -15.63
C ALA A 159 17.80 1.22 -16.14
N HIS A 160 17.41 1.74 -17.31
CA HIS A 160 16.13 1.38 -17.94
C HIS A 160 16.07 -0.11 -18.30
N ALA A 161 17.12 -0.66 -18.93
CA ALA A 161 17.16 -2.09 -19.25
C ALA A 161 17.09 -2.99 -18.01
N TYR A 162 17.70 -2.58 -16.88
CA TYR A 162 17.57 -3.28 -15.61
C TYR A 162 16.14 -3.23 -15.07
N THR A 163 15.50 -2.07 -15.15
CA THR A 163 14.12 -1.86 -14.70
C THR A 163 13.13 -2.70 -15.52
N ASP A 164 13.28 -2.73 -16.84
CA ASP A 164 12.47 -3.56 -17.74
C ASP A 164 12.61 -5.06 -17.43
N TYR A 165 13.80 -5.51 -17.04
CA TYR A 165 14.03 -6.89 -16.60
C TYR A 165 13.26 -7.24 -15.31
N LEU A 166 13.05 -6.27 -14.41
CA LEU A 166 12.36 -6.49 -13.14
C LEU A 166 10.83 -6.45 -13.25
N HIS A 167 10.29 -5.90 -14.34
CA HIS A 167 8.84 -5.82 -14.63
C HIS A 167 8.25 -7.13 -15.16
#